data_AF-A0A9D8X1U3-F1
#
_entry.id   AF-A0A9D8X1U3-F1
#
_cell.length_a   1.000
_cell.length_b   1.000
_cell.length_c   1.000
_cell.angle_alpha   90.00
_cell.angle_beta   90.00
_cell.angle_gamma   90.00
#
_symmetry.space_group_name_H-M   'P 1'
#
loop_
_entity.id
_entity.type
_entity.pdbx_description
1 polymer ?
#
loop_
_entity_poly.entity_id
_entity_poly.type
_entity_poly.pdbx_seq_one_letter_code
_entity_poly.pdbx_strand_id
1 'polypeptide(L)'
;MYFGQLYDQYIKVNELNIYGRKLIKIPTPKYVVLYNGDAEAPAREVLRLSDAFINPVGDYNFEWTAEVLNINPDRNEELLEKCRPLADYMFLVNVIRANQKSGMTIEDAVHNAVKQCIENGIMKEFLVKHEAEVYSLSIY
;
A
#
# COMPACT_ATOMS: atom_id res chain seq x y z
N MET A 1 -8.89 -15.71 -5.23
CA MET A 1 -7.67 -14.98 -5.64
C MET A 1 -8.09 -13.55 -5.98
N TYR A 2 -7.70 -12.57 -5.16
CA TYR A 2 -8.19 -11.18 -5.25
C TYR A 2 -8.08 -10.57 -6.65
N PHE A 3 -6.96 -10.85 -7.32
CA PHE A 3 -6.66 -10.34 -8.64
C PHE A 3 -7.54 -10.88 -9.77
N GLY A 4 -7.95 -12.16 -9.69
CA GLY A 4 -8.90 -12.73 -10.65
C GLY A 4 -10.26 -12.03 -10.60
N GLN A 5 -10.70 -11.63 -9.41
CA GLN A 5 -11.97 -10.91 -9.22
C GLN A 5 -11.95 -9.52 -9.87
N LEU A 6 -10.80 -8.81 -9.84
CA LEU A 6 -10.65 -7.51 -10.50
C LEU A 6 -10.81 -7.64 -12.01
N TYR A 7 -10.22 -8.66 -12.63
CA TYR A 7 -10.41 -8.91 -14.05
C TYR A 7 -11.81 -9.40 -14.39
N ASP A 8 -12.43 -10.24 -13.56
CA ASP A 8 -13.83 -10.63 -13.76
C ASP A 8 -14.75 -9.41 -13.79
N GLN A 9 -14.52 -8.43 -12.91
CA GLN A 9 -15.25 -7.17 -12.92
C GLN A 9 -14.95 -6.36 -14.18
N TYR A 10 -13.67 -6.23 -14.57
CA TYR A 10 -13.28 -5.52 -15.79
C TYR A 10 -13.90 -6.13 -17.05
N ILE A 11 -13.89 -7.46 -17.16
CA ILE A 11 -14.49 -8.24 -18.25
C ILE A 11 -16.00 -7.95 -18.33
N LYS A 12 -16.70 -7.97 -17.20
CA LYS A 12 -18.14 -7.69 -17.14
C LYS A 12 -18.47 -6.26 -17.54
N VAL A 13 -17.76 -5.28 -16.98
CA VAL A 13 -18.00 -3.84 -17.26
C VAL A 13 -17.73 -3.49 -18.72
N ASN A 14 -16.76 -4.16 -19.36
CA ASN A 14 -16.39 -3.91 -20.75
C ASN A 14 -16.99 -4.93 -21.74
N GLU A 15 -17.92 -5.78 -21.29
CA GLU A 15 -18.61 -6.80 -22.11
C GLU A 15 -17.66 -7.69 -22.94
N LEU A 16 -16.51 -8.05 -22.37
CA LEU A 16 -15.48 -8.79 -23.10
C LEU A 16 -15.90 -10.25 -23.31
N ASN A 17 -15.90 -10.70 -24.57
CA ASN A 17 -16.27 -12.07 -24.92
C ASN A 17 -15.11 -13.08 -24.68
N ILE A 18 -14.87 -13.41 -23.41
CA ILE A 18 -13.79 -14.32 -23.00
C ILE A 18 -13.98 -15.78 -23.43
N TYR A 19 -15.16 -16.15 -23.93
CA TYR A 19 -15.46 -17.48 -24.48
C TYR A 19 -15.25 -17.54 -26.00
N GLY A 20 -14.89 -16.42 -26.64
CA GLY A 20 -14.57 -16.35 -28.06
C GLY A 20 -13.19 -16.91 -28.41
N ARG A 21 -12.92 -17.05 -29.70
CA ARG A 21 -11.61 -17.49 -30.22
C ARG A 21 -10.61 -16.35 -30.44
N LYS A 22 -11.06 -15.10 -30.31
CA LYS A 22 -10.22 -13.92 -30.53
C LYS A 22 -9.45 -13.59 -29.25
N LEU A 23 -8.17 -13.25 -29.40
CA LEU A 23 -7.37 -12.74 -28.30
C LEU A 23 -7.95 -11.42 -27.78
N ILE A 24 -8.25 -11.36 -26.49
CA ILE A 24 -8.69 -10.14 -25.82
C ILE A 24 -7.50 -9.51 -25.11
N LYS A 25 -7.26 -8.23 -25.40
CA LYS A 25 -6.28 -7.43 -24.67
C LYS A 25 -6.90 -6.94 -23.37
N ILE A 26 -6.21 -7.18 -22.27
CA ILE A 26 -6.56 -6.65 -20.95
C ILE A 26 -5.47 -5.69 -20.47
N PRO A 27 -5.79 -4.76 -19.55
CA PRO A 27 -4.78 -3.89 -18.96
C PRO A 27 -3.61 -4.69 -18.38
N THR A 28 -2.40 -4.14 -18.49
CA THR A 28 -1.24 -4.75 -17.85
C THR A 28 -1.39 -4.61 -16.33
N PRO A 29 -1.35 -5.71 -15.58
CA PRO A 29 -1.45 -5.61 -14.14
C PRO A 29 -0.21 -5.00 -13.53
N LYS A 30 -0.42 -4.22 -12.46
CA LYS A 30 0.64 -3.74 -11.59
C LYS A 30 0.32 -4.14 -10.17
N TYR A 31 1.30 -4.70 -9.49
CA TYR A 31 1.24 -4.95 -8.05
C TYR A 31 2.25 -4.03 -7.38
N VAL A 32 1.73 -3.10 -6.58
CA VAL A 32 2.53 -2.06 -5.91
C VAL A 32 2.43 -2.27 -4.41
N VAL A 33 3.57 -2.25 -3.73
CA VAL A 33 3.67 -2.30 -2.27
C VAL A 33 4.14 -0.93 -1.80
N LEU A 34 3.45 -0.36 -0.84
CA LEU A 34 3.83 0.91 -0.23
C LEU A 34 4.64 0.60 1.02
N TYR A 35 5.95 0.86 0.96
CA TYR A 35 6.84 0.65 2.08
C TYR A 35 6.91 1.90 2.94
N ASN A 36 6.53 1.76 4.20
CA ASN A 36 6.66 2.81 5.20
C ASN A 36 7.66 2.43 6.31
N GLY A 37 8.32 1.27 6.30
CA GLY A 37 9.15 0.81 7.44
C GLY A 37 10.34 1.73 7.79
N ASP A 38 10.93 1.48 8.97
CA ASP A 38 12.04 2.31 9.51
C ASP A 38 13.43 1.92 8.98
N ALA A 39 13.55 0.80 8.28
CA ALA A 39 14.83 0.40 7.72
C ALA A 39 15.18 1.26 6.50
N GLU A 40 16.47 1.46 6.27
CA GLU A 40 16.92 2.16 5.08
C GLU A 40 16.57 1.34 3.83
N ALA A 41 15.79 1.93 2.92
CA ALA A 41 15.34 1.31 1.70
C ALA A 41 15.38 2.34 0.54
N PRO A 42 15.64 1.90 -0.70
CA PRO A 42 15.64 2.79 -1.86
C PRO A 42 14.25 3.41 -2.09
N ALA A 43 14.19 4.50 -2.87
CA ALA A 43 12.92 5.11 -3.27
C ALA A 43 12.00 4.10 -3.99
N ARG A 44 12.59 3.26 -4.85
CA ARG A 44 11.87 2.25 -5.60
C ARG A 44 12.71 1.00 -5.72
N GLU A 45 12.08 -0.15 -5.55
CA GLU A 45 12.67 -1.46 -5.82
C GLU A 45 11.64 -2.39 -6.46
N VAL A 46 12.13 -3.45 -7.10
CA VAL A 46 11.29 -4.51 -7.64
C VAL A 46 11.67 -5.81 -6.97
N LEU A 47 10.74 -6.38 -6.20
CA LEU A 47 10.89 -7.70 -5.63
C LEU A 47 10.39 -8.75 -6.61
N ARG A 48 11.08 -9.89 -6.66
CA ARG A 48 10.70 -11.04 -7.49
C ARG A 48 10.36 -12.19 -6.57
N LEU A 49 9.23 -12.84 -6.83
CA LEU A 49 8.84 -14.01 -6.05
C LEU A 49 9.88 -15.14 -6.19
N SER A 50 10.53 -15.24 -7.36
CA SER A 50 11.61 -16.19 -7.61
C SER A 50 12.77 -16.10 -6.63
N ASP A 51 13.04 -14.93 -6.06
CA ASP A 51 14.14 -14.71 -5.11
C ASP A 51 13.93 -15.50 -3.80
N ALA A 52 12.68 -15.89 -3.52
CA ALA A 52 12.30 -16.72 -2.38
C ALA A 52 12.29 -18.23 -2.68
N PHE A 53 12.56 -18.65 -3.92
CA PHE A 53 12.50 -20.07 -4.29
C PHE A 53 13.71 -20.85 -3.79
N ILE A 54 13.45 -22.03 -3.21
CA ILE A 54 14.50 -22.92 -2.68
C ILE A 54 15.41 -23.46 -3.81
N ASN A 55 14.84 -23.72 -4.99
CA ASN A 55 15.53 -24.32 -6.13
C ASN A 55 15.40 -23.41 -7.36
N PRO A 56 16.31 -22.46 -7.57
CA PRO A 56 16.23 -21.55 -8.70
C PRO A 56 16.60 -22.28 -10.00
N VAL A 57 15.74 -22.18 -11.02
CA VAL A 57 15.93 -22.83 -12.33
C VAL A 57 16.20 -21.85 -13.49
N GLY A 58 16.17 -20.54 -13.22
CA GLY A 58 16.56 -19.48 -14.16
C GLY A 58 15.55 -19.17 -15.26
N ASP A 59 14.86 -20.18 -15.79
CA ASP A 59 13.75 -20.03 -16.74
C ASP A 59 12.43 -20.42 -16.06
N TYR A 60 11.72 -19.42 -15.56
CA TYR A 60 10.43 -19.63 -14.90
C TYR A 60 9.29 -19.34 -15.88
N ASN A 61 8.40 -20.31 -16.06
CA ASN A 61 7.16 -20.14 -16.82
C ASN A 61 6.19 -19.13 -16.17
N PHE A 62 6.42 -18.76 -14.91
CA PHE A 62 5.65 -17.79 -14.16
C PHE A 62 6.56 -17.03 -13.21
N GLU A 63 6.62 -15.71 -13.35
CA GLU A 63 7.30 -14.78 -12.45
C GLU A 63 6.28 -13.78 -11.92
N TRP A 64 6.29 -13.54 -10.62
CA TRP A 64 5.49 -12.47 -10.03
C TRP A 64 6.42 -11.44 -9.43
N THR A 65 6.28 -10.21 -9.90
CA THR A 65 7.00 -9.07 -9.36
C THR A 65 6.09 -8.12 -8.58
N ALA A 66 6.66 -7.50 -7.55
CA ALA A 66 6.07 -6.41 -6.81
C ALA A 66 6.93 -5.15 -6.97
N GLU A 67 6.33 -4.04 -7.35
CA GLU A 67 6.99 -2.74 -7.32
C GLU A 67 6.82 -2.15 -5.92
N VAL A 68 7.90 -2.04 -5.17
CA VAL A 68 7.87 -1.42 -3.85
C VAL A 68 8.22 0.05 -3.99
N LEU A 69 7.37 0.91 -3.45
CA LEU A 69 7.55 2.36 -3.40
C LEU A 69 7.73 2.77 -1.94
N ASN A 70 8.88 3.34 -1.63
CA ASN A 70 9.17 3.84 -0.29
C ASN A 70 8.49 5.19 -0.08
N ILE A 71 7.44 5.21 0.73
CA ILE A 71 6.64 6.40 0.98
C ILE A 71 7.12 7.20 2.20
N ASN A 72 8.26 6.83 2.79
CA ASN A 72 8.89 7.66 3.82
C ASN A 72 9.27 9.05 3.26
N PRO A 73 9.35 10.07 4.13
CA PRO A 73 9.86 11.39 3.76
C PRO A 73 11.20 11.31 3.02
N ASP A 74 11.46 12.25 2.11
CA ASP A 74 12.68 12.35 1.32
C ASP A 74 12.92 11.21 0.29
N ARG A 75 12.02 10.21 0.18
CA ARG A 75 12.17 9.07 -0.74
C ARG A 75 11.29 9.15 -1.98
N ASN A 76 10.02 9.55 -1.84
CA ASN A 76 9.09 9.76 -2.97
C ASN A 76 8.17 10.97 -2.74
N GLU A 77 8.75 12.16 -2.62
CA GLU A 77 7.99 13.39 -2.36
C GLU A 77 6.96 13.69 -3.46
N GLU A 78 7.33 13.51 -4.74
CA GLU A 78 6.43 13.73 -5.88
C GLU A 78 5.16 12.86 -5.79
N LEU A 79 5.27 11.63 -5.28
CA LEU A 79 4.14 10.73 -5.11
C LEU A 79 3.20 11.24 -4.01
N LEU A 80 3.76 11.72 -2.89
CA LEU A 80 2.99 12.29 -1.78
C LEU A 80 2.33 13.61 -2.18
N GLU A 81 3.02 14.46 -2.94
CA GLU A 81 2.46 15.71 -3.48
C GLU A 81 1.26 15.47 -4.39
N LYS A 82 1.32 14.44 -5.24
CA LYS A 82 0.25 14.10 -6.19
C LYS A 82 -0.90 13.30 -5.57
N CYS A 83 -0.67 12.64 -4.43
CA CYS A 83 -1.62 11.75 -3.80
C CYS A 83 -1.89 12.16 -2.34
N ARG A 84 -2.84 13.09 -2.17
CA ARG A 84 -3.23 13.59 -0.84
C ARG A 84 -3.59 12.50 0.18
N PRO A 85 -4.38 11.45 -0.15
CA PRO A 85 -4.65 10.38 0.81
C PRO A 85 -3.37 9.68 1.32
N LEU A 86 -2.37 9.53 0.46
CA LEU A 86 -1.11 8.90 0.82
C LEU A 86 -0.21 9.82 1.66
N ALA A 87 -0.21 11.12 1.35
CA ALA A 87 0.46 12.13 2.17
C ALA A 87 -0.14 12.21 3.58
N ASP A 88 -1.47 12.26 3.69
CA ASP A 88 -2.16 12.27 4.96
C ASP A 88 -1.89 10.99 5.76
N TYR A 89 -1.88 9.82 5.10
CA TYR A 89 -1.51 8.55 5.72
C TYR A 89 -0.09 8.59 6.31
N MET A 90 0.89 9.09 5.54
CA MET A 90 2.26 9.20 6.02
C MET A 90 2.42 10.20 7.17
N PHE A 91 1.63 11.28 7.17
CA PHE A 91 1.57 12.18 8.32
C PHE A 91 1.13 11.44 9.58
N LEU A 92 0.03 10.67 9.52
CA LEU A 92 -0.46 9.87 10.66
C LEU A 92 0.63 8.91 11.17
N VAL A 93 1.23 8.13 10.27
CA VAL A 93 2.29 7.17 10.61
C VAL A 93 3.48 7.85 11.29
N ASN A 94 3.89 9.02 10.79
CA ASN A 94 4.99 9.78 11.38
C ASN A 94 4.67 10.31 12.78
N VAL A 95 3.43 10.76 13.01
CA VAL A 95 2.99 11.21 14.35
C VAL A 95 2.95 10.02 15.33
N ILE A 96 2.44 8.85 14.91
CA ILE A 96 2.46 7.63 15.72
C ILE A 96 3.90 7.29 16.14
N ARG A 97 4.83 7.28 15.18
CA ARG A 97 6.26 7.01 15.45
C ARG A 97 6.87 8.01 16.40
N ALA A 98 6.58 9.30 16.24
CA ALA A 98 7.07 10.34 17.13
C ALA A 98 6.58 10.12 18.56
N ASN A 99 5.29 9.83 18.73
CA ASN A 99 4.68 9.54 20.04
C ASN A 99 5.30 8.29 20.70
N GLN A 100 5.51 7.21 19.95
CA GLN A 100 6.17 6.01 20.46
C GLN A 100 7.63 6.28 20.86
N LYS A 101 8.38 7.04 20.06
CA LYS A 101 9.75 7.48 20.41
C LYS A 101 9.80 8.35 21.66
N SER A 102 8.71 9.07 21.96
CA SER A 102 8.54 9.81 23.23
C SER A 102 8.15 8.93 24.43
N GLY A 103 8.04 7.61 24.25
CA GLY A 103 7.77 6.64 25.31
C GLY A 103 6.30 6.33 25.55
N MET A 104 5.39 6.76 24.66
CA MET A 104 3.97 6.38 24.74
C MET A 104 3.78 4.91 24.39
N THR A 105 2.75 4.29 24.97
CA THR A 105 2.25 2.98 24.51
C THR A 105 1.77 3.09 23.06
N ILE A 106 1.68 1.97 22.34
CA ILE A 106 1.22 1.99 20.96
C ILE A 106 -0.24 2.47 20.87
N GLU A 107 -1.06 2.08 21.84
CA GLU A 107 -2.46 2.48 21.96
C GLU A 107 -2.59 4.00 22.16
N ASP A 108 -1.81 4.58 23.07
CA ASP A 108 -1.81 6.03 23.33
C ASP A 108 -1.24 6.82 22.16
N ALA A 109 -0.18 6.29 21.53
CA ALA A 109 0.46 6.91 20.38
C ALA A 109 -0.50 7.01 19.19
N VAL A 110 -1.25 5.94 18.92
CA VAL A 110 -2.32 5.91 17.91
C VAL A 110 -3.44 6.86 18.28
N HIS A 111 -3.92 6.85 19.53
CA HIS A 111 -5.01 7.73 19.97
C HIS A 111 -4.68 9.20 19.72
N ASN A 112 -3.50 9.61 20.18
CA ASN A 112 -3.04 10.97 20.10
C ASN A 112 -2.80 11.38 18.64
N ALA A 113 -2.25 10.49 17.81
CA ALA A 113 -2.04 10.75 16.40
C ALA A 113 -3.36 10.94 15.63
N VAL A 114 -4.37 10.09 15.87
CA VAL A 114 -5.71 10.22 15.27
C VAL A 114 -6.34 11.55 15.67
N LYS A 115 -6.30 11.90 16.96
CA LYS A 115 -6.81 13.17 17.46
C LYS A 115 -6.16 14.38 16.77
N GLN A 116 -4.82 14.39 16.67
CA GLN A 116 -4.09 15.45 15.99
C GLN A 116 -4.43 15.52 14.49
N CYS A 117 -4.61 14.39 13.82
CA CYS A 117 -5.02 14.38 12.41
C CYS A 117 -6.42 14.99 12.24
N ILE A 118 -7.38 14.62 13.09
CA ILE A 118 -8.74 15.17 13.06
C ILE A 118 -8.75 16.68 13.32
N GLU A 119 -7.99 17.15 14.32
CA GLU A 119 -7.87 18.58 14.67
C GLU A 119 -7.27 19.40 13.52
N ASN A 120 -6.28 18.85 12.82
CA ASN A 120 -5.64 19.50 11.66
C ASN A 120 -6.40 19.29 10.34
N GLY A 121 -7.54 18.59 10.35
CA GLY A 121 -8.34 18.32 9.15
C GLY A 121 -7.69 17.33 8.17
N ILE A 122 -6.72 16.55 8.63
CA ILE A 122 -5.98 15.54 7.86
C ILE A 122 -6.73 14.21 7.96
N MET A 123 -7.09 13.60 6.82
CA MET A 123 -7.86 12.34 6.77
C MET A 123 -9.16 12.31 7.62
N LYS A 124 -9.71 13.45 8.01
CA LYS A 124 -10.79 13.55 9.01
C LYS A 124 -11.98 12.64 8.69
N GLU A 125 -12.51 12.69 7.47
CA GLU A 125 -13.67 11.88 7.07
C GLU A 125 -13.38 10.37 7.07
N PHE A 126 -12.16 9.99 6.67
CA PHE A 126 -11.72 8.59 6.68
C PHE A 126 -11.53 8.09 8.11
N LEU A 127 -10.78 8.83 8.93
CA LEU A 127 -10.48 8.44 10.32
C LEU A 127 -11.73 8.39 11.19
N VAL A 128 -12.65 9.36 11.05
CA VAL A 128 -13.92 9.35 11.79
C VAL A 128 -14.76 8.11 11.47
N LYS A 129 -14.65 7.58 10.25
CA LYS A 129 -15.43 6.41 9.81
C LYS A 129 -14.72 5.07 10.05
N HIS A 130 -13.39 5.06 10.06
CA HIS A 130 -12.55 3.85 10.08
C HIS A 130 -11.62 3.76 11.30
N GLU A 131 -11.88 4.54 12.36
CA GLU A 131 -11.02 4.63 13.56
C GLU A 131 -10.64 3.26 14.14
N ALA A 132 -11.62 2.37 14.32
CA ALA A 132 -11.41 1.03 14.88
C ALA A 132 -10.52 0.14 13.98
N GLU A 133 -10.61 0.29 12.66
CA GLU A 133 -9.83 -0.46 11.69
C GLU A 133 -8.38 0.02 11.67
N VAL A 134 -8.17 1.34 11.72
CA VAL A 134 -6.84 1.96 11.82
C VAL A 134 -6.15 1.52 13.11
N TYR A 135 -6.87 1.47 14.22
CA TYR A 135 -6.37 0.91 15.48
C TYR A 135 -5.91 -0.54 15.34
N SER A 136 -6.76 -1.39 14.76
CA SER A 136 -6.44 -2.81 14.59
C SER A 136 -5.23 -3.04 13.68
N LEU A 137 -5.04 -2.21 12.64
CA LEU A 137 -3.91 -2.31 11.72
C LEU A 137 -2.60 -1.73 12.28
N SER A 138 -2.67 -0.90 13.33
CA SER A 138 -1.51 -0.21 13.91
C SER A 138 -0.92 -0.92 15.12
N ILE A 139 -1.65 -1.85 15.73
CA ILE A 139 -1.24 -2.57 16.95
C ILE A 139 -0.62 -3.96 16.63
N TYR A 140 -0.76 -4.43 15.39
CA TYR A 140 -0.18 -5.69 14.90
C TYR A 140 1.13 -5.45 14.14
#